data_AF-A0A2G9T935-F1
#
_entry.id   AF-A0A2G9T935-F1
#
_cell.length_a   1.000
_cell.length_b   1.000
_cell.length_c   1.000
_cell.angle_alpha   90.00
_cell.angle_beta   90.00
_cell.angle_gamma   90.00
#
_symmetry.space_group_name_H-M   'P 1'
#
loop_
_entity.id
_entity.type
_entity.pdbx_description
1 polymer ?
#
loop_
_entity_poly.entity_id
_entity_poly.type
_entity_poly.pdbx_seq_one_letter_code
_entity_poly.pdbx_strand_id
1 'polypeptide(L)'
;EYARSAADQDNPLPHELRSEDLLKNTMDYLLIHVVDSLPGSEDDLATWYDFLWSRTRAIRKEITQLMLTDATAIALFERCARLHILCAYKLCRLGFDRFDQNMNTENLAKCLQSLRHLYEDLELQGKTFDTEAEFRGYDVMLHLHDSNIMRQ
;
A
#
# COMPACT_ATOMS: atom_id res chain seq x y z
N GLU A 1 -6.17 10.78 -13.09
CA GLU A 1 -6.23 12.13 -12.50
C GLU A 1 -6.10 12.04 -10.99
N TYR A 2 -5.19 12.83 -10.41
CA TYR A 2 -5.01 12.96 -8.98
C TYR A 2 -6.07 13.93 -8.43
N ALA A 3 -7.16 13.42 -7.87
CA ALA A 3 -8.08 14.24 -7.11
C ALA A 3 -7.39 14.67 -5.79
N ARG A 4 -7.35 15.99 -5.52
CA ARG A 4 -6.88 16.55 -4.24
C ARG A 4 -7.85 16.19 -3.12
N SER A 5 -7.31 16.18 -1.89
CA SER A 5 -7.92 16.05 -0.56
C SER A 5 -9.37 15.55 -0.48
N ALA A 6 -9.55 14.41 0.21
CA ALA A 6 -10.84 13.76 0.44
C ALA A 6 -11.92 14.62 1.12
N ALA A 7 -11.56 15.80 1.66
CA ALA A 7 -12.48 16.67 2.40
C ALA A 7 -13.55 17.35 1.51
N ASP A 8 -13.26 17.58 0.22
CA ASP A 8 -14.19 18.22 -0.72
C ASP A 8 -14.82 17.23 -1.73
N GLN A 9 -14.63 15.92 -1.52
CA GLN A 9 -15.29 14.91 -2.35
C GLN A 9 -16.59 14.45 -1.69
N ASP A 10 -17.67 14.41 -2.46
CA ASP A 10 -18.90 13.75 -2.03
C ASP A 10 -18.59 12.32 -1.59
N ASN A 11 -19.27 11.87 -0.52
CA ASN A 11 -19.17 10.48 -0.09
C ASN A 11 -19.53 9.58 -1.27
N PRO A 12 -18.68 8.58 -1.61
CA PRO A 12 -18.94 7.70 -2.73
C PRO A 12 -20.25 6.96 -2.52
N LEU A 13 -21.01 6.77 -3.60
CA LEU A 13 -22.21 5.96 -3.58
C LEU A 13 -21.83 4.50 -3.33
N PRO A 14 -22.70 3.69 -2.70
CA PRO A 14 -22.37 2.30 -2.37
C PRO A 14 -21.94 1.44 -3.58
N HIS A 15 -22.46 1.73 -4.78
CA HIS A 15 -22.11 0.98 -6.00
C HIS A 15 -20.80 1.47 -6.66
N GLU A 16 -20.22 2.56 -6.17
CA GLU A 16 -18.90 3.07 -6.59
C GLU A 16 -17.77 2.45 -5.76
N LEU A 17 -18.10 1.75 -4.66
CA LEU A 17 -17.16 1.05 -3.82
C LEU A 17 -17.22 -0.46 -4.07
N ARG A 18 -16.06 -1.11 -4.11
CA ARG A 18 -15.97 -2.56 -4.15
C ARG A 18 -16.33 -3.14 -2.79
N SER A 19 -16.94 -4.33 -2.77
CA SER A 19 -17.03 -5.11 -1.55
C SER A 19 -15.65 -5.58 -1.09
N GLU A 20 -15.54 -5.98 0.17
CA GLU A 20 -14.31 -6.53 0.74
C GLU A 20 -13.74 -7.71 -0.10
N ASP A 21 -14.62 -8.64 -0.53
CA ASP A 21 -14.23 -9.74 -1.40
C ASP A 21 -13.71 -9.27 -2.76
N LEU A 22 -14.31 -8.23 -3.34
CA LEU A 22 -13.85 -7.66 -4.60
C LEU A 22 -12.52 -6.91 -4.44
N LEU A 23 -12.25 -6.30 -3.28
CA LEU A 23 -10.95 -5.71 -2.97
C LEU A 23 -9.86 -6.80 -2.92
N LYS A 24 -10.12 -7.92 -2.24
CA LYS A 24 -9.23 -9.10 -2.23
C LYS A 24 -8.97 -9.63 -3.62
N ASN A 25 -10.03 -9.93 -4.37
CA ASN A 25 -9.93 -10.46 -5.73
C ASN A 25 -9.17 -9.51 -6.66
N THR A 26 -9.37 -8.20 -6.52
CA THR A 26 -8.61 -7.23 -7.31
C THR A 26 -7.13 -7.25 -6.93
N MET A 27 -6.80 -7.26 -5.64
CA MET A 27 -5.42 -7.31 -5.19
C MET A 27 -4.73 -8.59 -5.68
N ASP A 28 -5.38 -9.74 -5.53
CA ASP A 28 -4.84 -11.02 -5.98
C ASP A 28 -4.63 -11.02 -7.50
N TYR A 29 -5.56 -10.45 -8.28
CA TYR A 29 -5.37 -10.28 -9.73
C TYR A 29 -4.14 -9.41 -10.05
N LEU A 30 -3.96 -8.27 -9.36
CA LEU A 30 -2.81 -7.39 -9.58
C LEU A 30 -1.49 -8.13 -9.29
N LEU A 31 -1.43 -8.88 -8.17
CA LEU A 31 -0.21 -9.58 -7.79
C LEU A 31 0.09 -10.79 -8.70
N ILE A 32 -0.92 -11.58 -9.06
CA ILE A 32 -0.72 -12.82 -9.84
C ILE A 32 -0.52 -12.53 -11.33
N HIS A 33 -1.26 -11.57 -11.89
CA HIS A 33 -1.29 -11.38 -13.34
C HIS A 33 -0.52 -10.14 -13.82
N VAL A 34 -0.42 -9.10 -12.99
CA VAL A 34 0.22 -7.85 -13.39
C VAL A 34 1.65 -7.76 -12.89
N VAL A 35 1.91 -8.09 -11.61
CA VAL A 35 3.27 -8.02 -11.06
C VAL A 35 4.22 -9.00 -11.76
N ASP A 36 3.75 -10.21 -12.05
CA ASP A 36 4.54 -11.24 -12.76
C ASP A 36 4.80 -10.89 -14.25
N SER A 37 4.04 -9.95 -14.81
CA SER A 37 4.18 -9.48 -16.20
C SER A 37 5.15 -8.29 -16.30
N LEU A 38 6.34 -8.41 -15.69
CA LEU A 38 7.32 -7.31 -15.62
C LEU A 38 7.87 -6.96 -17.03
N PRO A 39 7.73 -5.70 -17.50
CA PRO A 39 8.23 -5.31 -18.81
C PRO A 39 9.76 -5.26 -18.93
N GLY A 40 10.26 -5.38 -20.16
CA GLY A 40 11.69 -5.35 -20.46
C GLY A 40 12.26 -3.96 -20.76
N SER A 41 11.42 -3.00 -21.20
CA SER A 41 11.84 -1.64 -21.50
C SER A 41 11.61 -0.71 -20.30
N GLU A 42 12.44 0.34 -20.17
CA GLU A 42 12.30 1.32 -19.08
C GLU A 42 10.98 2.10 -19.15
N ASP A 43 10.50 2.44 -20.34
CA ASP A 43 9.25 3.18 -20.53
C ASP A 43 8.02 2.33 -20.18
N ASP A 44 8.05 1.05 -20.54
CA ASP A 44 7.00 0.11 -20.16
C ASP A 44 7.03 -0.17 -18.65
N LEU A 45 8.22 -0.23 -18.03
CA LEU A 45 8.37 -0.38 -16.58
C LEU A 45 7.77 0.79 -15.80
N ALA A 46 7.99 2.01 -16.27
CA ALA A 46 7.38 3.21 -15.67
C ALA A 46 5.85 3.15 -15.75
N THR A 47 5.32 2.82 -16.94
CA THR A 47 3.88 2.67 -17.16
C THR A 47 3.27 1.55 -16.31
N TRP A 48 3.97 0.42 -16.19
CA TRP A 48 3.59 -0.72 -15.36
C TRP A 48 3.53 -0.34 -13.88
N TYR A 49 4.53 0.41 -13.40
CA TYR A 49 4.55 0.91 -12.03
C TYR A 49 3.39 1.87 -11.78
N ASP A 50 3.17 2.85 -12.65
CA ASP A 50 2.08 3.83 -12.52
C ASP A 50 0.72 3.15 -12.47
N PHE A 51 0.53 2.11 -13.28
CA PHE A 51 -0.68 1.29 -13.23
C PHE A 51 -0.85 0.62 -11.86
N LEU A 52 0.16 -0.14 -11.40
CA LEU A 52 0.10 -0.84 -10.11
C LEU A 52 -0.09 0.11 -8.94
N TRP A 53 0.68 1.21 -8.92
CA TRP A 53 0.62 2.25 -7.92
C TRP A 53 -0.78 2.89 -7.88
N SER A 54 -1.37 3.21 -9.04
CA SER A 54 -2.72 3.81 -9.08
C SER A 54 -3.80 2.86 -8.56
N ARG A 55 -3.72 1.56 -8.91
CA ARG A 55 -4.71 0.56 -8.50
C ARG A 55 -4.60 0.21 -7.03
N THR A 56 -3.38 0.05 -6.51
CA THR A 56 -3.17 -0.21 -5.08
C THR A 56 -3.49 1.02 -4.22
N ARG A 57 -3.26 2.24 -4.70
CA ARG A 57 -3.76 3.46 -4.06
C ARG A 57 -5.30 3.50 -3.99
N ALA A 58 -5.99 3.12 -5.06
CA ALA A 58 -7.45 3.04 -5.07
C ALA A 58 -7.97 2.01 -4.04
N ILE A 59 -7.34 0.83 -3.96
CA ILE A 59 -7.67 -0.18 -2.93
C ILE A 59 -7.52 0.40 -1.52
N ARG A 60 -6.38 1.06 -1.22
CA ARG A 60 -6.17 1.69 0.10
C ARG A 60 -7.20 2.79 0.40
N LYS A 61 -7.58 3.59 -0.61
CA LYS A 61 -8.62 4.61 -0.47
C LYS A 61 -9.97 3.98 -0.12
N GLU A 62 -10.36 2.90 -0.81
CA GLU A 62 -11.62 2.21 -0.56
C GLU A 62 -11.66 1.54 0.82
N ILE A 63 -10.54 0.98 1.30
CA ILE A 63 -10.43 0.45 2.68
C ILE A 63 -10.79 1.54 3.70
N THR A 64 -10.25 2.76 3.53
CA THR A 64 -10.58 3.90 4.40
C THR A 64 -12.04 4.33 4.25
N GLN A 65 -12.57 4.40 3.02
CA GLN A 65 -13.96 4.81 2.78
C GLN A 65 -14.98 3.82 3.35
N LEU A 66 -14.64 2.53 3.35
CA LEU A 66 -15.44 1.45 3.94
C LEU A 66 -15.19 1.29 5.44
N MET A 67 -14.24 2.03 6.03
CA MET A 67 -13.86 1.94 7.44
C MET A 67 -13.50 0.51 7.88
N LEU A 68 -12.84 -0.27 7.00
CA LEU A 68 -12.49 -1.65 7.31
C LEU A 68 -11.39 -1.71 8.37
N THR A 69 -11.63 -2.48 9.44
CA THR A 69 -10.73 -2.68 10.58
C THR A 69 -10.68 -4.16 10.95
N ASP A 70 -10.27 -4.98 9.99
CA ASP A 70 -10.24 -6.43 10.12
C ASP A 70 -9.00 -7.06 9.45
N ALA A 71 -8.94 -8.39 9.46
CA ALA A 71 -7.86 -9.16 8.86
C ALA A 71 -7.69 -8.89 7.35
N THR A 72 -8.75 -8.46 6.66
CA THR A 72 -8.67 -8.12 5.23
C THR A 72 -7.97 -6.80 5.03
N ALA A 73 -8.31 -5.78 5.81
CA ALA A 73 -7.61 -4.50 5.77
C ALA A 73 -6.10 -4.71 6.00
N ILE A 74 -5.73 -5.49 7.03
CA ILE A 74 -4.34 -5.89 7.29
C ILE A 74 -3.73 -6.53 6.03
N ALA A 75 -4.30 -7.62 5.54
CA ALA A 75 -3.72 -8.38 4.44
C ALA A 75 -3.60 -7.58 3.14
N LEU A 76 -4.46 -6.59 2.90
CA LEU A 76 -4.38 -5.69 1.74
C LEU A 76 -3.29 -4.63 1.90
N PHE A 77 -3.17 -3.99 3.07
CA PHE A 77 -2.09 -3.04 3.34
C PHE A 77 -0.71 -3.71 3.34
N GLU A 78 -0.61 -4.91 3.92
CA GLU A 78 0.61 -5.73 3.91
C GLU A 78 1.13 -5.97 2.49
N ARG A 79 0.23 -6.38 1.59
CA ARG A 79 0.54 -6.58 0.16
C ARG A 79 0.96 -5.28 -0.52
N CYS A 80 0.32 -4.15 -0.21
CA CYS A 80 0.73 -2.83 -0.73
C CYS A 80 2.15 -2.46 -0.26
N ALA A 81 2.47 -2.68 1.02
CA ALA A 81 3.80 -2.40 1.56
C ALA A 81 4.87 -3.28 0.88
N ARG A 82 4.64 -4.60 0.77
CA ARG A 82 5.55 -5.51 0.05
C ARG A 82 5.74 -5.09 -1.42
N LEU A 83 4.68 -4.64 -2.09
CA LEU A 83 4.77 -4.13 -3.46
C LEU A 83 5.65 -2.87 -3.56
N HIS A 84 5.50 -1.90 -2.65
CA HIS A 84 6.34 -0.71 -2.65
C HIS A 84 7.82 -1.04 -2.41
N ILE A 85 8.11 -2.01 -1.54
CA ILE A 85 9.48 -2.51 -1.31
C ILE A 85 10.03 -3.16 -2.59
N LEU A 86 9.23 -4.00 -3.25
CA LEU A 86 9.62 -4.62 -4.52
C LEU A 86 9.92 -3.57 -5.61
N CYS A 87 9.03 -2.59 -5.78
CA CYS A 87 9.18 -1.53 -6.78
C CYS A 87 10.42 -0.66 -6.50
N ALA A 88 10.70 -0.34 -5.23
CA ALA A 88 11.92 0.37 -4.84
C ALA A 88 13.18 -0.36 -5.35
N TYR A 89 13.23 -1.70 -5.21
CA TYR A 89 14.35 -2.47 -5.74
C TYR A 89 14.35 -2.58 -7.27
N LYS A 90 13.21 -2.93 -7.88
CA LYS A 90 13.14 -3.22 -9.31
C LYS A 90 13.35 -1.98 -10.19
N LEU A 91 12.97 -0.81 -9.70
CA LEU A 91 12.95 0.44 -10.46
C LEU A 91 14.06 1.41 -10.03
N CYS A 92 14.96 1.02 -9.11
CA CYS A 92 16.01 1.90 -8.58
C CYS A 92 16.99 2.46 -9.63
N ARG A 93 17.03 1.88 -10.84
CA ARG A 93 17.87 2.34 -11.96
C ARG A 93 17.17 3.31 -12.89
N LEU A 94 15.85 3.46 -12.79
CA LEU A 94 15.11 4.40 -13.61
C LEU A 94 15.44 5.85 -13.19
N GLY A 95 15.37 6.75 -14.15
CA GLY A 95 15.47 8.19 -13.90
C GLY A 95 14.31 8.69 -13.03
N PHE A 96 14.54 9.77 -12.29
CA PHE A 96 13.54 10.40 -11.42
C PHE A 96 12.25 10.80 -12.17
N ASP A 97 12.37 11.14 -13.45
CA ASP A 97 11.28 11.45 -14.37
C ASP A 97 10.34 10.26 -14.62
N ARG A 98 10.84 9.02 -14.45
CA ARG A 98 10.09 7.78 -14.68
C ARG A 98 9.71 7.06 -13.39
N PHE A 99 10.49 7.24 -12.32
CA PHE A 99 10.19 6.68 -11.01
C PHE A 99 10.72 7.56 -9.88
N ASP A 100 9.79 8.20 -9.17
CA ASP A 100 10.11 8.96 -7.96
C ASP A 100 10.22 8.00 -6.76
N GLN A 101 11.46 7.61 -6.44
CA GLN A 101 11.79 6.77 -5.29
C GLN A 101 11.30 7.39 -3.96
N ASN A 102 11.33 8.72 -3.82
CA ASN A 102 10.88 9.39 -2.60
C ASN A 102 9.35 9.26 -2.46
N MET A 103 8.61 9.47 -3.54
CA MET A 103 7.16 9.28 -3.55
C MET A 103 6.78 7.81 -3.25
N ASN A 104 7.51 6.83 -3.80
CA ASN A 104 7.27 5.41 -3.48
C ASN A 104 7.54 5.12 -1.99
N THR A 105 8.62 5.68 -1.44
CA THR A 105 9.00 5.56 -0.03
C THR A 105 7.94 6.20 0.89
N GLU A 106 7.41 7.37 0.53
CA GLU A 106 6.32 8.01 1.27
C GLU A 106 5.04 7.15 1.26
N ASN A 107 4.73 6.48 0.14
CA ASN A 107 3.59 5.59 0.07
C ASN A 107 3.77 4.32 0.91
N LEU A 108 4.99 3.78 0.99
CA LEU A 108 5.35 2.70 1.90
C LEU A 108 5.17 3.13 3.35
N ALA A 109 5.70 4.30 3.74
CA ALA A 109 5.53 4.85 5.10
C ALA A 109 4.06 4.94 5.49
N LYS A 110 3.21 5.44 4.59
CA LYS A 110 1.75 5.50 4.81
C LYS A 110 1.12 4.11 4.99
N CYS A 111 1.54 3.10 4.23
CA CYS A 111 1.07 1.72 4.44
C CYS A 111 1.45 1.21 5.83
N LEU A 112 2.71 1.39 6.23
CA LEU A 112 3.22 0.91 7.51
C LEU A 112 2.54 1.61 8.69
N GLN A 113 2.31 2.92 8.57
CA GLN A 113 1.55 3.68 9.55
C GLN A 113 0.10 3.16 9.69
N SER A 114 -0.58 2.89 8.57
CA SER A 114 -1.93 2.29 8.61
C SER A 114 -1.92 0.89 9.24
N LEU A 115 -0.92 0.05 8.92
CA LEU A 115 -0.76 -1.27 9.53
C LEU A 115 -0.56 -1.18 11.03
N ARG A 116 0.29 -0.26 11.50
CA ARG A 116 0.50 -0.04 12.93
C ARG A 116 -0.81 0.22 13.67
N HIS A 117 -1.60 1.18 13.20
CA HIS A 117 -2.88 1.50 13.86
C HIS A 117 -3.86 0.33 13.78
N LEU A 118 -3.91 -0.39 12.65
CA LEU A 118 -4.78 -1.56 12.51
C LEU A 118 -4.37 -2.70 13.46
N TYR A 119 -3.07 -2.98 13.61
CA TYR A 119 -2.60 -3.98 14.57
C TYR A 119 -2.95 -3.58 16.00
N GLU A 120 -2.72 -2.32 16.39
CA GLU A 120 -3.08 -1.80 17.72
C GLU A 120 -4.58 -1.91 18.00
N ASP A 121 -5.43 -1.47 17.07
CA ASP A 121 -6.90 -1.53 17.20
C ASP A 121 -7.42 -2.98 17.29
N LEU A 122 -6.76 -3.92 16.61
CA LEU A 122 -7.15 -5.33 16.61
C LEU A 122 -6.61 -6.09 17.83
N GLU A 123 -5.43 -5.71 18.34
CA GLU A 123 -4.89 -6.23 19.59
C GLU A 123 -5.82 -5.89 20.76
N LEU A 124 -6.39 -4.67 20.79
CA LEU A 124 -7.42 -4.28 21.77
C LEU A 124 -8.67 -5.17 21.70
N GLN A 125 -8.93 -5.81 20.56
CA GLN A 125 -10.01 -6.79 20.37
C GLN A 125 -9.57 -8.25 20.61
N GLY A 126 -8.33 -8.46 21.06
CA GLY A 126 -7.75 -9.79 21.29
C GLY A 126 -7.36 -10.54 20.01
N LYS A 127 -7.18 -9.83 18.88
CA LYS A 127 -6.74 -10.41 17.61
C LYS A 127 -5.29 -10.02 17.34
N THR A 128 -4.43 -11.00 17.11
CA THR A 128 -3.02 -10.82 16.76
C THR A 128 -2.72 -11.47 15.41
N PHE A 129 -1.61 -11.05 14.79
CA PHE A 129 -1.21 -11.51 13.46
C PHE A 129 0.26 -11.90 13.45
N ASP A 130 0.59 -13.11 12.99
CA ASP A 130 1.97 -13.60 12.93
C ASP A 130 2.87 -12.76 12.01
N THR A 131 2.25 -12.02 11.09
CA THR A 131 2.91 -11.12 10.14
C THR A 131 3.30 -9.78 10.74
N GLU A 132 2.76 -9.38 11.90
CA GLU A 132 2.99 -8.04 12.46
C GLU A 132 4.48 -7.74 12.64
N ALA A 133 5.25 -8.72 13.13
CA ALA A 133 6.69 -8.55 13.35
C ALA A 133 7.45 -8.23 12.04
N GLU A 134 7.01 -8.77 10.90
CA GLU A 134 7.59 -8.46 9.58
C GLU A 134 7.43 -6.97 9.26
N PHE A 135 6.21 -6.43 9.44
CA PHE A 135 5.90 -5.05 9.07
C PHE A 135 6.44 -4.02 10.06
N ARG A 136 6.49 -4.36 11.36
CA ARG A 136 7.24 -3.57 12.35
C ARG A 136 8.72 -3.50 11.97
N GLY A 137 9.29 -4.60 11.48
CA GLY A 137 10.66 -4.64 10.96
C GLY A 137 10.88 -3.72 9.75
N TYR A 138 9.95 -3.71 8.79
CA TYR A 138 10.01 -2.77 7.66
C TYR A 138 9.95 -1.31 8.11
N ASP A 139 9.11 -0.98 9.10
CA ASP A 139 8.98 0.38 9.62
C ASP A 139 10.25 0.88 10.30
N VAL A 140 10.88 0.01 11.10
CA VAL A 140 12.20 0.30 11.70
C VAL A 140 13.25 0.52 10.61
N MET A 141 13.29 -0.33 9.58
CA MET A 141 14.26 -0.20 8.49
C MET A 141 14.06 1.10 7.68
N LEU A 142 12.81 1.53 7.49
CA LEU A 142 12.48 2.76 6.79
C LEU A 142 12.98 4.01 7.52
N HIS A 143 13.00 3.95 8.86
CA HIS A 143 13.31 5.07 9.74
C HIS A 143 14.61 4.86 10.54
N LEU A 144 15.58 4.07 10.04
CA LEU A 144 16.83 3.76 10.74
C LEU A 144 17.62 4.98 11.22
N HIS A 145 17.47 6.11 10.53
CA HIS A 145 18.15 7.36 10.84
C HIS A 145 17.31 8.31 11.71
N ASP A 146 16.05 7.96 12.02
CA ASP A 146 15.22 8.69 12.96
C ASP A 146 15.49 8.20 14.39
N SER A 147 16.11 9.05 15.19
CA SER A 147 16.40 8.81 16.60
C SER A 147 15.16 8.50 17.47
N ASN A 148 13.94 8.76 16.98
CA ASN A 148 12.70 8.51 17.70
C ASN A 148 12.03 7.16 17.39
N ILE A 149 12.60 6.34 16.50
CA ILE A 149 11.93 5.11 16.03
C ILE A 149 11.66 4.09 17.16
N MET A 150 12.52 4.04 18.19
CA MET A 150 12.36 3.13 19.34
C MET A 150 11.36 3.63 20.40
N ARG A 151 10.76 4.81 20.21
CA ARG A 151 9.78 5.40 21.13
C ARG A 151 8.35 5.34 20.58
N GLN A 152 8.19 4.87 19.35
CA GLN A 152 6.90 4.67 18.67
C GLN A 152 6.45 3.23 18.81
#